data_AF-A0A6N7GRZ1-F1
#
_entry.id   AF-A0A6N7GRZ1-F1
#
_cell.length_a   1.000
_cell.length_b   1.000
_cell.length_c   1.000
_cell.angle_alpha   90.00
_cell.angle_beta   90.00
_cell.angle_gamma   90.00
#
_symmetry.space_group_name_H-M   'P 1'
#
loop_
_entity.id
_entity.type
_entity.pdbx_description
1 polymer ?
#
loop_
_entity_poly.entity_id
_entity_poly.type
_entity_poly.pdbx_seq_one_letter_code
_entity_poly.pdbx_strand_id
1 'polypeptide(L)'
;MFDRQGRRKERNYVPDYQRELVWYEKNQSRFIESMLIGLPIPFLFVADVSDSEDPANARRLEIVDGVQRIRTLGRFLTRGIGGANFAVGR
;
A
#
# COMPACT_ATOMS: atom_id res chain seq x y z
N MET A 1 14.86 -17.36 -13.37
CA MET A 1 14.22 -17.63 -14.68
C MET A 1 13.33 -16.43 -15.00
N PHE A 2 13.66 -15.65 -16.03
CA PHE A 2 12.99 -14.39 -16.39
C PHE A 2 11.94 -14.68 -17.49
N ASP A 3 10.76 -14.05 -17.41
CA ASP A 3 9.85 -14.01 -18.56
C ASP A 3 10.30 -12.95 -19.57
N ARG A 4 9.79 -13.09 -20.80
CA ARG A 4 10.24 -12.37 -22.01
C ARG A 4 9.83 -10.90 -22.08
N GLN A 5 9.22 -10.33 -21.04
CA GLN A 5 8.78 -8.94 -21.04
C GLN A 5 9.26 -8.28 -19.74
N GLY A 6 10.34 -7.49 -19.82
CA GLY A 6 11.06 -6.86 -18.70
C GLY A 6 10.25 -5.92 -17.79
N ARG A 7 9.14 -6.40 -17.23
CA ARG A 7 8.37 -5.72 -16.20
C ARG A 7 8.86 -6.23 -14.86
N ARG A 8 9.49 -5.33 -14.10
CA ARG A 8 9.77 -5.51 -12.67
C ARG A 8 8.43 -5.83 -12.00
N LYS A 9 8.19 -7.10 -11.71
CA LYS A 9 6.99 -7.56 -11.03
C LYS A 9 7.07 -7.00 -9.61
N GLU A 10 6.46 -5.83 -9.39
CA GLU A 10 6.19 -5.32 -8.06
C GLU A 10 5.37 -6.39 -7.34
N ARG A 11 6.07 -7.27 -6.62
CA ARG A 11 5.46 -8.34 -5.82
C ARG A 11 4.83 -7.68 -4.61
N ASN A 12 3.73 -6.96 -4.79
CA ASN A 12 2.76 -6.78 -3.72
C ASN A 12 1.92 -8.07 -3.70
N TYR A 13 2.47 -9.12 -3.09
CA TYR A 13 1.73 -10.35 -2.83
C TYR A 13 0.75 -10.03 -1.72
N VAL A 14 -0.54 -9.98 -2.07
CA VAL A 14 -1.66 -9.81 -1.14
C VAL A 14 -2.25 -11.21 -0.99
N PRO A 15 -2.10 -11.86 0.16
CA PRO A 15 -2.64 -13.20 0.35
C PRO A 15 -4.16 -13.24 0.17
N ASP A 16 -4.70 -14.37 -0.29
CA ASP A 16 -6.14 -14.53 -0.61
C ASP A 16 -7.06 -14.35 0.62
N TYR A 17 -6.52 -14.46 1.84
CA TYR A 17 -7.24 -14.19 3.08
C TYR A 17 -7.37 -12.69 3.41
N GLN A 18 -6.72 -11.81 2.66
CA GLN A 18 -6.76 -10.37 2.90
C GLN A 18 -7.98 -9.75 2.22
N ARG A 19 -8.79 -9.01 2.98
CA ARG A 19 -10.01 -8.38 2.47
C ARG A 19 -9.71 -7.48 1.26
N GLU A 20 -10.61 -7.52 0.28
CA GLU A 20 -10.61 -6.59 -0.84
C GLU A 20 -10.55 -5.12 -0.36
N LEU A 21 -10.04 -4.22 -1.20
CA LEU A 21 -9.88 -2.83 -0.83
C LEU A 21 -11.26 -2.14 -0.71
N VAL A 22 -11.77 -2.01 0.52
CA VAL A 22 -13.12 -1.48 0.80
C VAL A 22 -13.16 0.06 0.88
N TRP A 23 -12.01 0.73 1.09
CA TRP A 23 -11.99 2.18 1.26
C TRP A 23 -12.15 2.94 -0.06
N TYR A 24 -13.35 3.46 -0.28
CA TYR A 24 -13.63 4.52 -1.26
C TYR A 24 -12.93 5.83 -0.88
N GLU A 25 -12.81 6.74 -1.85
CA GLU A 25 -12.10 8.01 -1.71
C GLU A 25 -12.50 8.82 -0.47
N LYS A 26 -13.80 8.87 -0.16
CA LYS A 26 -14.31 9.54 1.04
C LYS A 26 -13.71 9.01 2.34
N ASN A 27 -13.49 7.70 2.44
CA ASN A 27 -12.91 7.07 3.63
C ASN A 27 -11.42 7.39 3.71
N GLN A 28 -10.74 7.42 2.55
CA GLN A 28 -9.33 7.79 2.45
C GLN A 28 -9.11 9.24 2.90
N SER A 29 -9.95 10.17 2.43
CA SER A 29 -9.88 11.58 2.84
C SER A 29 -10.15 11.77 4.33
N ARG A 30 -11.17 11.11 4.90
CA ARG A 30 -11.44 11.16 6.35
C ARG A 30 -10.29 10.62 7.18
N PHE A 31 -9.62 9.57 6.71
CA PHE A 31 -8.44 9.05 7.39
C PHE A 31 -7.32 10.09 7.42
N ILE A 32 -7.03 10.75 6.31
CA ILE A 32 -6.03 11.82 6.27
C ILE A 32 -6.43 13.01 7.16
N GLU A 33 -7.70 13.41 7.13
CA GLU A 33 -8.22 14.47 8.01
C GLU A 33 -7.99 14.14 9.50
N SER A 34 -8.32 12.91 9.92
CA SER A 34 -8.04 12.44 11.29
C SER A 34 -6.56 12.54 11.65
N MET A 35 -5.65 12.25 10.71
CA MET A 35 -4.21 12.39 10.93
C MET A 35 -3.79 13.84 11.12
N LEU A 36 -4.32 14.75 10.30
CA LEU A 36 -3.99 16.18 10.35
C LEU A 36 -4.49 16.85 11.64
N ILE A 37 -5.62 16.40 12.17
CA ILE A 37 -6.22 16.89 13.42
C ILE A 37 -5.60 16.20 14.66
N GLY A 38 -4.79 15.16 14.47
CA GLY A 38 -4.12 14.45 15.56
C GLY A 38 -5.02 13.49 16.33
N LEU A 39 -6.07 12.96 15.69
CA LEU A 39 -6.89 11.91 16.29
C LEU A 39 -6.08 10.60 16.44
N PRO A 40 -6.32 9.82 17.49
CA PRO A 40 -5.62 8.56 17.70
C PRO A 40 -5.92 7.57 16.57
N ILE A 41 -4.86 7.04 15.97
CA ILE A 41 -4.94 6.03 14.90
C ILE A 41 -4.66 4.66 15.51
N PRO A 42 -5.40 3.61 15.14
CA PRO A 42 -5.09 2.25 15.57
C PRO A 42 -3.66 1.84 15.19
N PHE A 43 -3.11 0.85 15.88
CA PHE A 43 -1.79 0.33 15.56
C PHE A 43 -1.71 -0.23 14.13
N LEU A 44 -0.49 -0.25 13.57
CA LEU A 44 -0.15 -0.94 12.34
C LEU A 44 0.65 -2.19 12.72
N PHE A 45 0.23 -3.35 12.22
CA PHE A 45 0.91 -4.61 12.48
C PHE A 45 1.67 -5.04 11.23
N VAL A 46 2.97 -5.27 11.39
CA VAL A 46 3.87 -5.76 10.35
C VAL A 46 4.59 -7.00 10.84
N ALA A 47 4.84 -7.93 9.93
CA ALA A 47 5.66 -9.12 10.16
C ALA A 47 6.98 -8.95 9.43
N ASP A 48 8.06 -9.30 10.11
CA ASP A 48 9.37 -9.39 9.50
C ASP A 48 9.51 -10.76 8.81
N VAL A 49 9.71 -10.75 7.48
CA VAL A 49 9.91 -11.96 6.67
C VAL A 49 11.33 -12.04 6.09
N SER A 50 12.28 -11.41 6.79
CA SER A 50 13.71 -11.40 6.44
C SER A 50 14.36 -12.78 6.46
N ASP A 51 13.77 -13.77 7.14
CA ASP A 51 14.23 -15.18 7.20
C ASP A 51 13.94 -15.99 5.92
N SER A 52 13.53 -15.32 4.84
CA SER A 52 13.41 -15.99 3.55
C SER A 52 14.81 -16.23 2.96
N GLU A 53 15.12 -17.49 2.67
CA GLU A 53 16.31 -17.97 1.91
C GLU A 53 16.45 -17.32 0.51
N ASP A 54 15.53 -16.43 0.13
CA ASP A 54 15.58 -15.65 -1.09
C ASP A 54 16.36 -14.34 -0.82
N PRO A 55 17.61 -14.20 -1.30
CA PRO A 55 18.40 -12.98 -1.13
C PRO A 55 17.76 -11.74 -1.76
N ALA A 56 16.75 -11.88 -2.62
CA ALA A 56 15.95 -10.76 -3.11
C ALA A 56 14.88 -10.27 -2.12
N ASN A 57 14.58 -11.01 -1.06
CA ASN A 57 13.55 -10.71 -0.05
C ASN A 57 14.09 -10.57 1.39
N ALA A 58 15.41 -10.60 1.58
CA ALA A 58 16.11 -10.61 2.87
C ALA A 58 15.84 -9.42 3.85
N ARG A 59 15.00 -8.44 3.48
CA ARG A 59 14.60 -7.30 4.34
C ARG A 59 13.17 -6.83 4.08
N ARG A 60 12.26 -7.78 3.85
CA ARG A 60 10.89 -7.44 3.49
C ARG A 60 10.02 -7.44 4.74
N LEU A 61 9.27 -6.34 4.95
CA LEU A 61 8.20 -6.27 5.93
C LEU A 61 6.88 -6.58 5.23
N GLU A 62 6.13 -7.53 5.76
CA GLU A 62 4.77 -7.84 5.31
C GLU A 62 3.76 -7.13 6.19
N ILE A 63 2.78 -6.47 5.57
CA ILE A 63 1.72 -5.76 6.28
C ILE A 63 0.65 -6.78 6.67
N VAL A 64 0.55 -7.08 7.96
CA VAL A 64 -0.46 -8.00 8.53
C VAL A 64 -1.80 -7.28 8.70
N ASP A 65 -1.77 -6.02 9.17
CA ASP A 65 -2.96 -5.17 9.30
C ASP A 65 -2.68 -3.71 8.90
N GLY A 66 -3.73 -3.01 8.46
CA GLY A 66 -3.67 -1.61 8.09
C GLY A 66 -3.23 -1.33 6.65
N VAL A 67 -3.32 -2.33 5.77
CA VAL A 67 -3.01 -2.19 4.35
C VAL A 67 -3.73 -1.03 3.68
N GLN A 68 -4.99 -0.77 4.05
CA GLN A 68 -5.77 0.34 3.49
C GLN A 68 -5.28 1.71 3.97
N ARG A 69 -4.80 1.79 5.22
CA ARG A 69 -4.20 3.01 5.80
C ARG A 69 -2.87 3.33 5.11
N ILE A 70 -2.00 2.33 4.97
CA ILE A 70 -0.70 2.48 4.29
C ILE A 70 -0.89 2.84 2.82
N ARG A 71 -1.83 2.19 2.12
CA ARG A 71 -2.17 2.52 0.73
C ARG A 71 -2.72 3.94 0.60
N THR A 72 -3.58 4.37 1.52
CA THR A 72 -4.12 5.73 1.54
C THR A 72 -3.01 6.77 1.72
N LEU A 73 -2.09 6.53 2.66
CA LEU A 73 -0.91 7.37 2.87
C LEU A 73 -0.02 7.43 1.63
N GLY A 74 0.32 6.27 1.05
CA GLY A 74 1.11 6.21 -0.17
C GLY A 74 0.45 6.97 -1.32
N ARG A 75 -0.88 6.85 -1.47
CA ARG A 75 -1.64 7.59 -2.49
C ARG A 75 -1.64 9.10 -2.22
N PHE A 76 -1.87 9.51 -0.96
CA PHE A 76 -1.86 10.92 -0.56
C PHE A 76 -0.51 11.57 -0.85
N LEU A 77 0.59 10.93 -0.45
CA LEU A 77 1.95 11.44 -0.63
C LEU A 77 2.39 11.46 -2.10
N THR A 78 1.92 10.52 -2.93
CA THR A 78 2.36 10.42 -4.33
C THR A 78 1.51 11.25 -5.30
N ARG A 79 0.20 11.38 -5.07
CA ARG A 79 -0.74 11.91 -6.10
C ARG A 79 -1.82 12.87 -5.56
N GLY A 80 -1.91 13.09 -4.26
CA GLY A 80 -3.08 13.73 -3.65
C GLY A 80 -4.33 12.85 -3.74
N ILE A 81 -5.20 12.91 -2.73
CA ILE A 81 -6.49 12.22 -2.76
C ILE A 81 -7.48 13.17 -3.44
N GLY A 82 -7.85 12.87 -4.70
CA GLY A 82 -8.67 13.76 -5.54
C GLY A 82 -8.37 13.75 -7.04
N GLY A 83 -7.39 12.95 -7.50
CA GLY A 83 -6.99 12.92 -8.91
C GLY A 83 -8.01 12.22 -9.81
N ALA A 84 -8.96 13.00 -10.34
CA ALA A 84 -9.57 12.73 -11.64
C ALA A 84 -8.47 12.50 -12.68
N ASN A 85 -8.70 11.57 -13.62
CA ASN A 85 -7.82 11.32 -14.76
C ASN A 85 -7.50 12.62 -15.49
N PHE A 86 -6.32 13.20 -15.26
CA PHE A 86 -5.67 14.01 -16.27
C PHE A 86 -4.74 13.09 -17.04
N ALA A 87 -5.24 12.68 -18.21
CA ALA A 87 -4.38 12.17 -19.27
C ALA A 87 -3.28 13.20 -19.51
N VAL A 88 -2.05 12.89 -19.11
CA VAL A 88 -0.89 13.48 -19.76
C VAL A 88 -0.61 12.57 -20.94
N GLY A 89 -1.21 12.95 -22.08
CA GLY A 89 -0.62 12.59 -23.35
C GLY A 89 0.81 13.12 -23.37
N ARG A 90 1.77 12.21 -23.56
CA ARG A 90 2.83 12.28 -24.55
C ARG A 90 3.47 10.91 -24.65
#